data_AF-A0A7C9MVX4-F1
#
_entry.id   AF-A0A7C9MVX4-F1
#
_cell.length_a   1.000
_cell.length_b   1.000
_cell.length_c   1.000
_cell.angle_alpha   90.00
_cell.angle_beta   90.00
_cell.angle_gamma   90.00
#
_symmetry.space_group_name_H-M   'P 1'
#
loop_
_entity.id
_entity.type
_entity.pdbx_description
1 polymer ?
#
loop_
_entity_poly.entity_id
_entity_poly.type
_entity_poly.pdbx_seq_one_letter_code
_entity_poly.pdbx_strand_id
1 'polypeptide(L)'
;MRLFALLAFLASLLLALPALACAEAQMAGLWRASLYGSQLSATIEQDGNSVKGEVVVCALTGETNVYHVVGAVFNGHVYMIHGSGHVFEGDARGNELTGTLTTKGGRKVELRATRTP
;
A
#
# COMPACT_ATOMS: atom_id res chain seq x y z
N MET A 1 6.24 31.82 39.50
CA MET A 1 6.04 30.34 39.43
C MET A 1 4.97 29.90 38.43
N ARG A 2 3.79 30.54 38.35
CA ARG A 2 2.70 30.10 37.45
C ARG A 2 2.99 30.27 35.94
N LEU A 3 3.69 31.34 35.54
CA LEU A 3 4.04 31.61 34.13
C LEU A 3 5.08 30.63 33.57
N PHE A 4 6.08 30.26 34.39
CA PHE A 4 7.10 29.26 34.01
C PHE A 4 6.52 27.86 33.84
N ALA A 5 5.55 27.47 34.68
CA ALA A 5 4.84 26.20 34.52
C ALA A 5 3.99 26.16 33.24
N LEU A 6 3.35 27.28 32.87
CA LEU A 6 2.57 27.40 31.63
C LEU A 6 3.45 27.33 30.38
N LEU A 7 4.59 28.01 30.38
CA LEU A 7 5.57 27.98 29.28
C LEU A 7 6.21 26.60 29.12
N ALA A 8 6.54 25.93 30.22
CA ALA A 8 7.05 24.56 30.20
C ALA A 8 6.00 23.57 29.65
N PHE A 9 4.73 23.76 30.01
CA PHE A 9 3.62 22.94 29.49
C PHE A 9 3.34 23.19 28.00
N LEU A 10 3.44 24.44 27.53
CA LEU A 10 3.30 24.76 26.10
C LEU A 10 4.47 24.19 25.28
N ALA A 11 5.70 24.27 25.82
CA ALA A 11 6.90 23.74 25.18
C ALA A 11 6.87 22.21 25.09
N SER A 12 6.36 21.50 26.12
CA SER A 12 6.18 20.05 26.06
C SER A 12 5.06 19.65 25.09
N LEU A 13 4.01 20.46 24.92
CA LEU A 13 2.97 20.23 23.93
C LEU A 13 3.48 20.42 22.49
N LEU A 14 4.34 21.42 22.24
CA LEU A 14 5.00 21.65 20.95
C LEU A 14 5.97 20.54 20.55
N LEU A 15 6.64 19.90 21.52
CA LEU A 15 7.51 18.74 21.29
C LEU A 15 6.76 17.42 21.08
N ALA A 16 5.47 17.36 21.39
CA ALA A 16 4.61 16.18 21.14
C ALA A 16 3.96 16.20 19.74
N LEU A 17 3.94 17.34 19.04
CA LEU A 17 3.37 17.49 17.71
C LEU A 17 4.02 16.64 16.59
N PRO A 18 5.35 16.39 16.55
CA PRO A 18 5.94 15.62 15.45
C PRO A 18 5.62 14.12 15.54
N ALA A 19 5.04 13.64 16.65
CA ALA A 19 4.59 12.25 16.80
C ALA A 19 3.21 11.98 16.17
N LEU A 20 2.49 13.03 15.75
CA LEU A 20 1.42 12.93 14.76
C LEU A 20 1.98 12.89 13.33
N ALA A 21 3.19 12.35 13.15
CA ALA A 21 3.59 11.81 11.86
C ALA A 21 2.47 10.86 11.44
N CYS A 22 1.73 11.26 10.41
CA CYS A 22 0.69 10.46 9.81
C CYS A 22 1.32 9.09 9.54
N ALA A 23 0.95 8.06 10.31
CA ALA A 23 1.46 6.73 10.07
C ALA A 23 1.10 6.42 8.61
N GLU A 24 2.13 6.18 7.80
CA GLU A 24 1.97 5.87 6.39
C GLU A 24 0.94 4.75 6.24
N ALA A 25 0.18 4.72 5.15
CA ALA A 25 -0.90 3.74 5.04
C ALA A 25 -0.33 2.34 5.25
N GLN A 26 -0.94 1.60 6.18
CA GLN A 26 -0.46 0.26 6.48
C GLN A 26 -0.68 -0.62 5.26
N MET A 27 0.43 -1.08 4.70
CA MET A 27 0.74 -2.01 3.60
C MET A 27 0.69 -3.49 3.94
N ALA A 28 1.42 -3.84 4.98
CA ALA A 28 1.81 -5.23 5.24
C ALA A 28 0.62 -6.13 5.55
N GLY A 29 0.41 -7.21 4.79
CA GLY A 29 -0.66 -8.18 4.99
C GLY A 29 -1.13 -8.86 3.71
N LEU A 30 -2.18 -9.68 3.82
CA LEU A 30 -2.77 -10.42 2.70
C LEU A 30 -3.92 -9.65 2.06
N TRP A 31 -3.78 -9.37 0.77
CA TRP A 31 -4.78 -8.69 -0.05
C TRP A 31 -5.43 -9.65 -1.03
N ARG A 32 -6.70 -9.41 -1.35
CA ARG A 32 -7.48 -10.20 -2.30
C ARG A 32 -8.14 -9.28 -3.33
N ALA A 33 -8.13 -9.69 -4.59
CA ALA A 33 -8.79 -8.99 -5.69
C ALA A 33 -9.34 -9.99 -6.71
N SER A 34 -10.09 -9.48 -7.67
CA SER A 34 -10.47 -10.22 -8.86
C SER A 34 -10.30 -9.33 -10.10
N LEU A 35 -9.90 -9.95 -11.21
CA LEU A 35 -9.78 -9.26 -12.49
C LEU A 35 -10.17 -10.19 -13.63
N TYR A 36 -11.17 -9.79 -14.42
CA TYR A 36 -11.67 -10.57 -15.57
C TYR A 36 -11.93 -12.05 -15.23
N GLY A 37 -12.51 -12.30 -14.06
CA GLY A 37 -12.80 -13.65 -13.55
C GLY A 37 -11.61 -14.38 -12.93
N SER A 38 -10.38 -13.87 -13.06
CA SER A 38 -9.22 -14.40 -12.34
C SER A 38 -9.25 -13.96 -10.88
N GLN A 39 -8.80 -14.83 -9.98
CA GLN A 39 -8.61 -14.51 -8.57
C GLN A 39 -7.18 -14.08 -8.31
N LEU A 40 -7.00 -13.04 -7.50
CA LEU A 40 -5.70 -12.51 -7.14
C LEU A 40 -5.52 -12.53 -5.63
N SER A 41 -4.33 -12.89 -5.18
CA SER A 41 -3.88 -12.65 -3.82
C SER A 41 -2.50 -12.03 -3.79
N ALA A 42 -2.30 -11.04 -2.93
CA ALA A 42 -1.00 -10.44 -2.72
C ALA A 42 -0.60 -10.49 -1.25
N THR A 43 0.53 -11.11 -0.96
CA THR A 43 1.17 -11.01 0.36
C THR A 43 2.15 -9.85 0.30
N ILE A 44 1.87 -8.78 1.05
CA ILE A 44 2.68 -7.56 1.08
C ILE A 44 3.47 -7.49 2.39
N GLU A 45 4.75 -7.16 2.29
CA GLU A 45 5.61 -6.75 3.39
C GLU A 45 5.94 -5.27 3.25
N GLN A 46 6.11 -4.57 4.37
CA GLN A 46 6.43 -3.14 4.41
C GLN A 46 7.55 -2.86 5.41
N ASP A 47 8.50 -2.02 4.99
CA ASP A 47 9.56 -1.46 5.83
C ASP A 47 9.67 0.05 5.58
N GLY A 48 9.18 0.84 6.54
CA GLY A 48 8.93 2.27 6.35
C GLY A 48 8.00 2.52 5.15
N ASN A 49 8.50 3.25 4.16
CA ASN A 49 7.75 3.54 2.94
C ASN A 49 7.98 2.50 1.85
N SER A 50 8.94 1.59 2.01
CA SER A 50 9.22 0.54 1.03
C SER A 50 8.23 -0.60 1.18
N VAL A 51 7.71 -1.09 0.06
CA VAL A 51 6.80 -2.25 0.02
C VAL A 51 7.31 -3.27 -0.97
N LYS A 52 7.17 -4.54 -0.63
CA LYS A 52 7.45 -5.67 -1.53
C LYS A 52 6.34 -6.69 -1.39
N GLY A 53 6.12 -7.48 -2.42
CA GLY A 53 5.07 -8.48 -2.36
C GLY A 53 5.15 -9.57 -3.40
N GLU A 54 4.47 -10.66 -3.07
CA GLU A 54 4.20 -11.77 -3.97
C GLU A 54 2.74 -11.70 -4.39
N VAL A 55 2.47 -11.58 -5.69
CA VAL A 55 1.12 -11.58 -6.26
C VAL A 55 0.89 -12.88 -6.99
N VAL A 56 -0.08 -13.65 -6.52
CA VAL A 56 -0.55 -14.88 -7.14
C VAL A 56 -1.82 -14.58 -7.93
N VAL A 57 -1.84 -14.94 -9.20
CA VAL A 57 -2.99 -14.83 -10.10
C VAL A 57 -3.42 -16.24 -10.48
N CYS A 58 -4.64 -16.62 -10.07
CA CYS A 58 -5.29 -17.86 -10.49
C CYS A 58 -6.29 -17.54 -11.60
N ALA A 59 -5.99 -17.98 -12.82
CA ALA A 59 -6.84 -17.81 -13.98
C ALA A 59 -8.11 -18.69 -13.87
N LEU A 60 -9.12 -18.39 -14.68
CA LEU A 60 -10.34 -19.20 -14.79
C LEU A 60 -10.07 -20.66 -15.18
N THR A 61 -8.95 -20.91 -15.87
CA THR A 61 -8.50 -22.25 -16.26
C THR A 61 -7.88 -23.04 -15.11
N GLY A 62 -7.66 -22.40 -13.94
CA GLY A 62 -6.91 -22.96 -12.81
C GLY A 62 -5.39 -22.76 -12.92
N GLU A 63 -4.90 -22.21 -14.05
CA GLU A 63 -3.49 -21.86 -14.19
C GLU A 63 -3.10 -20.78 -13.18
N THR A 64 -1.98 -21.00 -12.49
CA THR A 64 -1.48 -20.08 -11.47
C THR A 64 -0.17 -19.44 -11.91
N ASN A 65 -0.11 -18.12 -11.85
CA ASN A 65 1.09 -17.32 -12.12
C ASN A 65 1.47 -16.51 -10.88
N VAL A 66 2.78 -16.38 -10.63
CA VAL A 66 3.33 -15.67 -9.47
C VAL A 66 4.22 -14.52 -9.94
N TYR A 67 4.01 -13.34 -9.34
CA TYR A 67 4.71 -12.11 -9.68
C TYR A 67 5.34 -11.49 -8.42
N HIS A 68 6.61 -11.13 -8.50
CA HIS A 68 7.30 -10.42 -7.43
C HIS A 68 7.32 -8.93 -7.72
N VAL A 69 6.74 -8.14 -6.83
CA VAL A 69 6.62 -6.70 -6.97
C VAL A 69 7.39 -5.98 -5.86
N VAL A 70 7.95 -4.83 -6.21
CA VAL A 70 8.58 -3.90 -5.28
C VAL A 70 8.03 -2.50 -5.52
N GLY A 71 8.06 -1.65 -4.51
CA GLY A 71 7.42 -0.36 -4.61
C GLY A 71 7.59 0.51 -3.38
N ALA A 72 6.80 1.58 -3.36
CA ALA A 72 6.76 2.49 -2.23
C ALA A 72 5.35 3.05 -2.00
N VAL A 73 5.09 3.47 -0.77
CA VAL A 73 3.85 4.12 -0.35
C VAL A 73 4.16 5.48 0.30
N PHE A 74 3.41 6.51 -0.10
CA PHE A 74 3.55 7.89 0.37
C PHE A 74 2.18 8.55 0.52
N ASN A 75 1.85 9.02 1.72
CA ASN A 75 0.53 9.56 2.06
C ASN A 75 -0.65 8.67 1.60
N GLY A 76 -0.48 7.35 1.70
CA GLY A 76 -1.45 6.36 1.24
C GLY A 76 -1.50 6.13 -0.26
N HIS A 77 -0.69 6.83 -1.04
CA HIS A 77 -0.55 6.60 -2.47
C HIS A 77 0.60 5.62 -2.74
N VAL A 78 0.35 4.61 -3.57
CA VAL A 78 1.17 3.40 -3.72
C VAL A 78 1.65 3.29 -5.16
N TYR A 79 2.94 3.02 -5.33
CA TYR A 79 3.55 2.70 -6.62
C TYR A 79 4.24 1.34 -6.51
N MET A 80 3.88 0.38 -7.37
CA MET A 80 4.50 -0.95 -7.42
C MET A 80 4.96 -1.26 -8.85
N ILE A 81 6.09 -1.96 -8.97
CA ILE A 81 6.63 -2.43 -10.24
C ILE A 81 6.96 -3.92 -10.18
N HIS A 82 6.64 -4.63 -11.27
CA HIS A 82 7.14 -5.97 -11.55
C HIS A 82 8.34 -5.89 -12.51
N GLY A 83 9.33 -6.77 -12.36
CA GLY A 83 10.56 -6.74 -13.16
C GLY A 83 10.39 -6.83 -14.68
N SER A 84 9.23 -7.29 -15.18
CA SER A 84 8.91 -7.28 -16.61
C SER A 84 8.44 -5.93 -17.16
N GLY A 85 8.19 -4.94 -16.30
CA GLY A 85 7.71 -3.60 -16.67
C GLY A 85 6.21 -3.35 -16.48
N HIS A 86 5.50 -4.17 -15.70
CA HIS A 86 4.14 -3.80 -15.24
C HIS A 86 4.25 -2.84 -14.06
N VAL A 87 3.39 -1.83 -14.05
CA VAL A 87 3.34 -0.80 -12.99
C VAL A 87 1.93 -0.72 -12.44
N PHE A 88 1.78 -0.75 -11.12
CA PHE A 88 0.53 -0.43 -10.44
C PHE A 88 0.69 0.89 -9.68
N GLU A 89 -0.30 1.76 -9.82
CA GLU A 89 -0.39 3.03 -9.12
C GLU A 89 -1.80 3.16 -8.52
N GLY A 90 -1.91 3.50 -7.23
CA GLY A 90 -3.20 3.53 -6.56
C GLY A 90 -3.19 4.12 -5.17
N ASP A 91 -4.34 4.11 -4.51
CA ASP A 91 -4.53 4.64 -3.17
C ASP A 91 -4.98 3.53 -2.21
N ALA A 92 -4.36 3.50 -1.04
CA ALA A 92 -4.70 2.64 0.07
C ALA A 92 -5.44 3.41 1.16
N ARG A 93 -6.61 2.92 1.55
CA ARG A 93 -7.48 3.53 2.57
C ARG A 93 -8.03 2.43 3.48
N GLY A 94 -7.45 2.31 4.67
CA GLY A 94 -7.80 1.24 5.60
C GLY A 94 -7.55 -0.14 4.99
N ASN A 95 -8.61 -0.90 4.76
CA ASN A 95 -8.54 -2.24 4.17
C ASN A 95 -8.79 -2.26 2.66
N GLU A 96 -8.87 -1.10 2.01
CA GLU A 96 -9.13 -1.00 0.58
C GLU A 96 -7.91 -0.47 -0.16
N LEU A 97 -7.64 -1.04 -1.33
CA LEU A 97 -6.63 -0.59 -2.27
C LEU A 97 -7.29 -0.47 -3.63
N THR A 98 -7.25 0.71 -4.23
CA THR A 98 -7.82 0.98 -5.56
C THR A 98 -6.77 1.64 -6.43
N GLY A 99 -6.63 1.21 -7.69
CA GLY A 99 -5.63 1.80 -8.56
C GLY A 99 -5.69 1.27 -9.99
N THR A 100 -4.69 1.64 -10.77
CA THR A 100 -4.52 1.24 -12.17
C THR A 100 -3.26 0.40 -12.32
N LEU A 101 -3.42 -0.83 -12.84
CA LEU A 101 -2.34 -1.61 -13.39
C LEU A 101 -2.12 -1.22 -14.85
N THR A 102 -0.95 -0.65 -15.15
CA THR A 102 -0.43 -0.46 -16.50
C THR A 102 0.48 -1.63 -16.85
N THR A 103 0.12 -2.40 -17.86
CA THR A 103 0.94 -3.52 -18.32
C THR A 103 2.16 -3.04 -19.11
N LYS A 104 3.18 -3.90 -19.26
CA LYS A 104 4.35 -3.63 -20.12
C LYS A 104 3.98 -3.12 -21.52
N GLY A 105 2.88 -3.62 -22.09
CA GLY A 105 2.36 -3.20 -23.41
C GLY A 105 1.52 -1.91 -23.40
N GLY A 106 1.43 -1.20 -22.27
CA GLY A 106 0.69 0.04 -22.11
C GLY A 106 -0.81 -0.13 -21.83
N ARG A 107 -1.36 -1.35 -21.80
CA ARG A 107 -2.77 -1.57 -21.44
C ARG A 107 -3.00 -1.21 -19.98
N LYS A 108 -3.99 -0.36 -19.73
CA LYS A 108 -4.42 0.06 -18.39
C LYS A 108 -5.64 -0.73 -17.93
N VAL A 109 -5.64 -1.14 -16.68
CA VAL A 109 -6.71 -1.93 -16.07
C VAL A 109 -6.91 -1.43 -14.64
N GLU A 110 -8.15 -1.10 -14.29
CA GLU A 110 -8.51 -0.77 -12.91
C GLU A 110 -8.51 -2.02 -12.04
N LEU A 111 -7.97 -1.89 -10.84
CA LEU A 111 -7.92 -2.94 -9.84
C LEU A 111 -8.42 -2.41 -8.51
N ARG A 112 -9.20 -3.25 -7.83
CA ARG A 112 -9.61 -3.06 -6.45
C ARG A 112 -9.26 -4.31 -5.66
N ALA A 113 -8.57 -4.12 -4.55
CA ALA A 113 -8.22 -5.16 -3.61
C ALA A 113 -8.71 -4.82 -2.21
N THR A 114 -9.00 -5.86 -1.44
CA THR A 114 -9.37 -5.76 -0.03
C THR A 114 -8.37 -6.55 0.81
N ARG A 115 -7.90 -5.95 1.90
CA ARG A 115 -7.07 -6.61 2.90
C ARG A 115 -7.93 -7.61 3.68
N THR A 116 -7.43 -8.84 3.80
CA THR A 116 -8.04 -9.87 4.63
C THR A 116 -7.82 -9.49 6.12
N PRO A 117 -8.84 -9.59 6.98
CA PRO A 117 -8.72 -9.34 8.41
C PRO A 117 -7.63 -10.17 9.10
#